data_AF-A0A7W1UZM5-F1
#
_entry.id   AF-A0A7W1UZM5-F1
#
_cell.length_a   1.000
_cell.length_b   1.000
_cell.length_c   1.000
_cell.angle_alpha   90.00
_cell.angle_beta   90.00
_cell.angle_gamma   90.00
#
_symmetry.space_group_name_H-M   'P 1'
#
loop_
_entity.id
_entity.type
_entity.pdbx_description
1 polymer ?
#
loop_
_entity_poly.entity_id
_entity_poly.type
_entity_poly.pdbx_seq_one_letter_code
_entity_poly.pdbx_strand_id
1 'polypeptide(L)'
;MNRTGFLLLLSILTVSCVGKHQSEAQKIIVSDATEHIAIEADTLKINVAKSKIDWVATEMRGTKRRTGKISFQDGFFLTANSEIAGGHFTVNMASMDVTDVPIYEKFARKNLIDHLNSDDFFNVALYPLSTLELTGIEK
;
A
#
# COMPACT_ATOMS: atom_id res chain seq x y z
N MET A 1 5.07 -19.79 69.27
CA MET A 1 6.44 -19.56 69.77
C MET A 1 7.29 -19.08 68.60
N ASN A 2 7.88 -17.88 68.72
CA ASN A 2 8.79 -17.15 67.81
C ASN A 2 8.21 -16.74 66.43
N ARG A 3 7.75 -15.50 66.16
CA ARG A 3 8.17 -14.10 66.46
C ARG A 3 9.40 -13.63 65.67
N THR A 4 9.22 -12.47 65.02
CA THR A 4 10.13 -11.61 64.21
C THR A 4 10.20 -11.97 62.71
N GLY A 5 10.10 -11.08 61.73
CA GLY A 5 10.12 -9.62 61.73
C GLY A 5 9.22 -9.03 60.62
N PHE A 6 8.39 -8.11 61.08
CA PHE A 6 7.53 -7.19 60.35
C PHE A 6 8.39 -6.02 59.80
N LEU A 7 7.97 -5.43 58.67
CA LEU A 7 8.39 -4.13 58.11
C LEU A 7 9.80 -4.01 57.51
N LEU A 8 9.84 -3.83 56.18
CA LEU A 8 10.23 -2.53 55.66
C LEU A 8 9.54 -2.25 54.32
N LEU A 9 8.56 -1.35 54.37
CA LEU A 9 8.13 -0.54 53.23
C LEU A 9 9.34 0.23 52.69
N LEU A 10 9.59 0.16 51.38
CA LEU A 10 10.02 1.33 50.64
C LEU A 10 9.55 1.25 49.19
N SER A 11 8.37 1.84 48.99
CA SER A 11 7.94 2.46 47.75
C SER A 11 9.06 3.32 47.14
N ILE A 12 9.66 2.87 46.05
CA ILE A 12 10.48 3.72 45.18
C ILE A 12 9.61 4.11 44.00
N LEU A 13 9.34 5.42 43.97
CA LEU A 13 8.54 6.11 42.99
C LEU A 13 9.03 5.87 41.56
N THR A 14 8.05 5.84 40.68
CA THR A 14 8.13 6.00 39.23
C THR A 14 9.04 7.17 38.82
N VAL A 15 10.17 6.89 38.19
CA VAL A 15 10.79 7.82 37.24
C VAL A 15 10.17 7.52 35.88
N SER A 16 9.02 8.13 35.64
CA SER A 16 8.57 8.35 34.27
C SER A 16 9.56 9.34 33.67
N CYS A 17 10.49 8.84 32.85
CA CYS A 17 11.17 9.69 31.88
C CYS A 17 10.13 10.13 30.85
N VAL A 18 9.29 11.10 31.20
CA VAL A 18 8.77 12.05 30.21
C VAL A 18 9.97 12.89 29.81
N GLY A 19 10.77 12.35 28.90
CA GLY A 19 11.61 13.17 28.06
C GLY A 19 10.69 14.13 27.35
N LYS A 20 10.74 15.41 27.73
CA LYS A 20 10.27 16.51 26.90
C LYS A 20 11.09 16.47 25.61
N HIS A 21 10.67 15.64 24.66
CA HIS A 21 11.07 15.84 23.29
C HIS A 21 10.33 17.08 22.80
N GLN A 22 11.07 18.18 22.74
CA GLN A 22 10.75 19.29 21.87
C GLN A 22 10.54 18.70 20.47
N SER A 23 9.28 18.72 20.01
CA SER A 23 9.02 18.70 18.59
C SER A 23 9.55 20.03 18.06
N GLU A 24 10.78 20.03 17.54
CA GLU A 24 11.08 20.94 16.44
C GLU A 24 10.18 20.47 15.29
N ALA A 25 9.01 21.10 15.18
CA ALA A 25 8.27 21.08 13.94
C ALA A 25 9.26 21.56 12.87
N GLN A 26 9.68 20.63 12.01
CA GLN A 26 10.49 20.97 10.86
C GLN A 26 9.70 22.03 10.09
N LYS A 27 10.28 23.23 10.03
CA LYS A 27 9.80 24.34 9.21
C LYS A 27 9.54 23.75 7.83
N ILE A 28 8.26 23.63 7.46
CA ILE A 28 7.86 23.31 6.10
C ILE A 28 8.46 24.43 5.25
N ILE A 29 9.57 24.14 4.59
CA ILE A 29 9.93 24.86 3.39
C ILE A 29 8.82 24.43 2.44
N VAL A 30 7.81 25.29 2.31
CA VAL A 30 6.93 25.25 1.14
C VAL A 30 7.89 25.48 -0.01
N SER A 31 8.41 24.38 -0.55
CA SER A 31 9.11 24.40 -1.82
C SER A 31 8.12 25.01 -2.78
N ASP A 32 8.58 26.10 -3.39
CA ASP A 32 7.86 26.94 -4.33
C ASP A 32 6.92 26.10 -5.20
N ALA A 33 5.71 26.64 -5.41
CA ALA A 33 4.76 26.13 -6.36
C ALA A 33 5.54 25.75 -7.62
N THR A 34 5.56 24.45 -7.92
CA THR A 34 6.17 23.94 -9.13
C THR A 34 5.52 24.75 -10.25
N GLU A 35 6.32 25.45 -11.06
CA GLU A 35 5.81 26.05 -12.28
C GLU A 35 5.15 24.91 -13.06
N HIS A 36 3.82 24.86 -13.02
CA HIS A 36 3.05 23.97 -13.86
C HIS A 36 3.22 24.52 -15.28
N ILE A 37 4.28 24.09 -15.95
CA ILE A 37 4.35 24.17 -17.40
C ILE A 37 3.11 23.41 -17.85
N ALA A 38 2.09 24.14 -18.31
CA ALA A 38 0.92 23.56 -18.93
C ALA A 38 1.39 22.92 -20.24
N ILE A 39 1.86 21.69 -20.13
CA ILE A 39 2.12 20.86 -21.29
C ILE A 39 0.73 20.62 -21.90
N GLU A 40 0.49 21.10 -23.12
CA GLU A 40 -0.66 20.63 -23.89
C GLU A 40 -0.47 19.13 -24.10
N ALA A 41 -1.15 18.36 -23.25
CA ALA A 41 -1.08 16.92 -23.22
C ALA A 41 -2.46 16.36 -23.55
N ASP A 42 -2.50 15.51 -24.57
CA ASP A 42 -3.68 14.71 -24.88
C ASP A 42 -3.85 13.60 -23.84
N THR A 43 -5.10 13.29 -23.50
CA THR A 43 -5.43 12.19 -22.60
C THR A 43 -5.77 10.93 -23.39
N LEU A 44 -4.96 9.89 -23.24
CA LEU A 44 -5.22 8.57 -23.82
C LEU A 44 -5.75 7.62 -22.75
N LYS A 45 -7.07 7.38 -22.75
CA LYS A 45 -7.72 6.46 -21.80
C LYS A 45 -7.44 5.00 -22.13
N ILE A 46 -7.25 4.18 -21.09
CA ILE A 46 -7.14 2.73 -21.28
C ILE A 46 -8.49 2.09 -21.62
N ASN A 47 -8.45 0.95 -22.30
CA ASN A 47 -9.61 0.07 -22.42
C ASN A 47 -9.64 -0.89 -21.22
N VAL A 48 -10.37 -0.52 -20.16
CA VAL A 48 -10.46 -1.30 -18.92
C VAL A 48 -10.89 -2.76 -19.18
N ALA A 49 -11.76 -3.02 -20.15
CA ALA A 49 -12.20 -4.38 -20.48
C ALA A 49 -11.10 -5.26 -21.11
N LYS A 50 -10.07 -4.64 -21.70
CA LYS A 50 -8.92 -5.32 -22.33
C LYS A 50 -7.63 -5.19 -21.52
N SER A 51 -7.64 -4.40 -20.46
CA SER A 51 -6.48 -4.13 -19.61
C SER A 51 -6.61 -4.84 -18.27
N LYS A 52 -5.50 -5.40 -17.79
CA LYS A 52 -5.41 -6.06 -16.48
C LYS A 52 -4.01 -5.89 -15.92
N ILE A 53 -3.88 -6.02 -14.62
CA ILE A 53 -2.61 -6.16 -13.93
C ILE A 53 -2.44 -7.63 -13.60
N ASP A 54 -1.37 -8.24 -14.08
CA ASP A 54 -0.95 -9.57 -13.64
C ASP A 54 0.10 -9.40 -12.54
N TRP A 55 -0.05 -10.11 -11.42
CA TRP A 55 0.87 -10.04 -10.28
C TRP A 55 1.56 -11.38 -10.04
N VAL A 56 2.78 -11.30 -9.50
CA VAL A 56 3.57 -12.45 -9.05
C VAL A 56 4.10 -12.14 -7.66
N ALA A 57 3.91 -13.07 -6.74
CA ALA A 57 4.44 -12.99 -5.38
C ALA A 57 5.14 -14.30 -5.02
N THR A 58 6.23 -14.20 -4.26
CA THR A 58 7.01 -15.38 -3.84
C THR A 58 7.15 -15.33 -2.33
N GLU A 59 6.79 -16.42 -1.66
CA GLU A 59 6.96 -16.57 -0.20
C GLU A 59 8.44 -16.42 0.18
N MET A 60 8.68 -15.96 1.42
CA MET A 60 10.04 -15.84 1.94
C MET A 60 10.77 -17.18 1.81
N ARG A 61 12.03 -17.15 1.31
CA ARG A 61 12.87 -18.31 0.93
C ARG A 61 12.54 -18.99 -0.40
N GLY A 62 11.63 -18.45 -1.21
CA GLY A 62 11.40 -18.97 -2.57
C GLY A 62 10.65 -20.29 -2.64
N THR A 63 10.06 -20.73 -1.53
CA THR A 63 9.41 -22.04 -1.40
C THR A 63 8.13 -22.17 -2.21
N LYS A 64 7.48 -21.03 -2.47
CA LYS A 64 6.21 -21.01 -3.18
C LYS A 64 6.06 -19.70 -3.94
N ARG A 65 5.70 -19.81 -5.21
CA ARG A 65 5.31 -18.69 -6.07
C ARG A 65 3.81 -18.71 -6.26
N ARG A 66 3.19 -17.53 -6.18
CA ARG A 66 1.78 -17.27 -6.46
C ARG A 66 1.68 -16.31 -7.63
N THR A 67 0.66 -16.51 -8.45
CA THR A 67 0.34 -15.56 -9.51
C THR A 67 -1.13 -15.19 -9.43
N GLY A 68 -1.47 -14.04 -9.96
CA GLY A 68 -2.86 -13.66 -10.07
C GLY A 68 -3.07 -12.43 -10.91
N LYS A 69 -4.28 -11.90 -10.82
CA LYS A 69 -4.69 -10.71 -11.55
C LYS A 69 -5.46 -9.76 -10.66
N ILE A 70 -5.47 -8.50 -11.06
CA ILE A 70 -6.31 -7.46 -10.50
C ILE A 70 -6.71 -6.49 -11.62
N SER A 71 -7.91 -5.92 -11.54
CA SER A 71 -8.48 -5.07 -12.58
C SER A 71 -8.30 -3.60 -12.28
N PHE A 72 -8.02 -2.83 -13.34
CA PHE A 72 -8.18 -1.37 -13.28
C PHE A 72 -9.65 -1.02 -13.06
N GLN A 73 -9.90 0.00 -12.25
CA GLN A 73 -11.18 0.71 -12.23
C GLN A 73 -11.21 1.73 -13.36
N ASP A 74 -10.12 2.49 -13.53
CA ASP A 74 -9.90 3.41 -14.63
C ASP A 74 -8.39 3.66 -14.85
N GLY A 75 -8.07 4.42 -15.88
CA GLY A 75 -6.72 4.94 -16.06
C GLY A 75 -6.52 5.64 -17.41
N PHE A 76 -5.46 6.42 -17.48
CA PHE A 76 -5.07 7.13 -18.68
C PHE A 76 -3.57 7.43 -18.69
N PHE A 77 -3.05 7.62 -19.90
CA PHE A 77 -1.77 8.27 -20.14
C PHE A 77 -2.01 9.73 -20.53
N LEU A 78 -1.05 10.58 -20.17
CA LEU A 78 -0.91 11.92 -20.74
C LEU A 78 0.14 11.83 -21.83
N THR A 79 -0.16 12.35 -23.01
CA THR A 79 0.74 12.34 -24.15
C THR A 79 1.01 13.73 -24.66
N ALA A 80 2.28 14.11 -24.80
CA ALA A 80 2.70 15.38 -25.39
C ALA A 80 3.67 15.09 -26.52
N ASN A 81 3.51 15.75 -27.67
CA ASN A 81 4.36 15.52 -28.86
C ASN A 81 4.45 14.04 -29.26
N SER A 82 3.35 13.29 -29.14
CA SER A 82 3.27 11.83 -29.40
C SER A 82 4.09 10.95 -28.45
N GLU A 83 4.54 11.47 -27.32
CA GLU A 83 5.26 10.73 -26.29
C GLU A 83 4.49 10.72 -24.97
N ILE A 84 4.72 9.72 -24.11
CA ILE A 84 4.12 9.69 -22.77
C ILE A 84 4.80 10.76 -21.91
N ALA A 85 3.99 11.65 -21.36
CA ALA A 85 4.39 12.70 -20.42
C ALA A 85 3.99 12.38 -18.97
N GLY A 86 3.04 11.45 -18.77
CA GLY A 86 2.56 11.05 -17.46
C GLY A 86 1.37 10.11 -17.55
N GLY A 87 0.64 9.96 -16.45
CA GLY A 87 -0.55 9.13 -16.39
C GLY A 87 -1.04 8.86 -14.97
N HIS A 88 -2.28 8.39 -14.87
CA HIS A 88 -2.91 8.03 -13.62
C HIS A 88 -3.73 6.76 -13.82
N PHE A 89 -3.68 5.84 -12.86
CA PHE A 89 -4.39 4.57 -12.91
C PHE A 89 -4.99 4.26 -11.55
N THR A 90 -6.27 3.94 -11.54
CA THR A 90 -6.96 3.46 -10.34
C THR A 90 -7.21 1.97 -10.47
N VAL A 91 -6.88 1.21 -9.44
CA VAL A 91 -7.04 -0.24 -9.36
C VAL A 91 -8.15 -0.57 -8.38
N ASN A 92 -9.07 -1.45 -8.79
CA ASN A 92 -10.11 -1.98 -7.92
C ASN A 92 -9.54 -3.15 -7.10
N MET A 93 -9.23 -2.93 -5.83
CA MET A 93 -8.59 -3.95 -4.99
C MET A 93 -9.48 -5.15 -4.71
N ALA A 94 -10.81 -4.97 -4.70
CA ALA A 94 -11.76 -6.07 -4.53
C ALA A 94 -11.83 -7.03 -5.74
N SER A 95 -11.22 -6.67 -6.87
CA SER A 95 -11.16 -7.53 -8.06
C SER A 95 -10.00 -8.54 -8.07
N MET A 96 -9.21 -8.59 -7.00
CA MET A 96 -8.06 -9.47 -6.89
C MET A 96 -8.46 -10.94 -7.04
N ASP A 97 -7.69 -11.68 -7.84
CA ASP A 97 -7.88 -13.11 -8.05
C ASP A 97 -6.52 -13.83 -8.17
N VAL A 98 -6.47 -15.11 -7.77
CA VAL A 98 -5.28 -15.98 -7.84
C VAL A 98 -5.38 -16.85 -9.09
N THR A 99 -4.35 -16.93 -9.92
CA THR A 99 -4.41 -17.67 -11.20
C THR A 99 -3.62 -18.98 -11.19
N ASP A 100 -2.67 -19.18 -10.28
CA ASP A 100 -1.88 -20.43 -10.20
C ASP A 100 -2.60 -21.59 -9.51
N VAL A 101 -3.63 -21.30 -8.72
CA VAL A 101 -4.44 -22.32 -8.03
C VAL A 101 -5.60 -22.75 -8.94
N PRO A 102 -5.80 -24.04 -9.24
CA PRO A 102 -6.90 -24.47 -10.09
C PRO A 102 -8.29 -24.02 -9.59
N ILE A 103 -9.22 -23.71 -10.50
CA ILE A 103 -10.56 -23.19 -10.16
C ILE A 103 -11.36 -24.18 -9.28
N TYR A 104 -11.10 -25.48 -9.40
CA TYR A 104 -11.76 -26.49 -8.58
C TYR A 104 -11.28 -26.48 -7.11
N GLU A 105 -10.10 -25.91 -6.81
CA GLU A 105 -9.56 -25.79 -5.45
C GLU A 105 -10.07 -24.53 -4.73
N LYS A 106 -11.40 -24.43 -4.61
CA LYS A 106 -12.09 -23.23 -4.11
C LYS A 106 -11.59 -22.77 -2.73
N PHE A 107 -11.34 -23.70 -1.81
CA PHE A 107 -10.91 -23.38 -0.45
C PHE A 107 -9.50 -22.76 -0.41
N ALA A 108 -8.54 -23.35 -1.12
CA ALA A 108 -7.17 -22.84 -1.17
C ALA A 108 -7.10 -21.45 -1.80
N ARG A 109 -7.87 -21.23 -2.88
CA ARG A 109 -8.00 -19.92 -3.53
C ARG A 109 -8.65 -18.90 -2.60
N LYS A 110 -9.78 -19.25 -1.98
CA LYS A 110 -10.51 -18.37 -1.07
C LYS A 110 -9.63 -17.95 0.11
N ASN A 111 -8.94 -18.88 0.76
CA ASN A 111 -8.10 -18.56 1.91
C ASN A 111 -6.99 -17.56 1.56
N LEU A 112 -6.36 -17.70 0.40
CA LEU A 112 -5.32 -16.76 -0.02
C LEU A 112 -5.91 -15.37 -0.32
N ILE A 113 -7.03 -15.31 -1.06
CA ILE A 113 -7.69 -14.02 -1.36
C ILE A 113 -8.20 -13.34 -0.08
N ASP A 114 -8.82 -14.09 0.83
CA ASP A 114 -9.31 -13.55 2.09
C ASP A 114 -8.16 -12.96 2.91
N HIS A 115 -7.02 -13.66 2.98
CA HIS A 115 -5.83 -13.20 3.69
C HIS A 115 -5.19 -11.96 3.06
N LEU A 116 -5.13 -11.88 1.73
CA LEU A 116 -4.61 -10.67 1.07
C LEU A 116 -5.54 -9.47 1.27
N ASN A 117 -6.85 -9.71 1.36
CA ASN A 117 -7.85 -8.66 1.52
C ASN A 117 -8.03 -8.18 2.98
N SER A 118 -7.58 -8.96 3.97
CA SER A 118 -7.70 -8.63 5.38
C SER A 118 -6.75 -7.52 5.84
N ASP A 119 -6.92 -7.11 7.09
CA ASP A 119 -6.23 -5.99 7.74
C ASP A 119 -4.74 -6.23 8.03
N ASP A 120 -4.30 -7.48 7.93
CA ASP A 120 -2.89 -7.90 7.95
C ASP A 120 -2.14 -7.65 6.62
N PHE A 121 -2.85 -7.37 5.52
CA PHE A 121 -2.28 -7.04 4.21
C PHE A 121 -2.86 -5.74 3.64
N PHE A 122 -3.72 -5.82 2.62
CA PHE A 122 -4.17 -4.65 1.87
C PHE A 122 -5.37 -3.95 2.52
N ASN A 123 -6.02 -4.59 3.49
CA ASN A 123 -7.19 -4.07 4.19
C ASN A 123 -8.22 -3.46 3.21
N VAL A 124 -8.65 -4.27 2.25
CA VAL A 124 -9.45 -3.82 1.10
C VAL A 124 -10.80 -3.22 1.52
N ALA A 125 -11.31 -3.60 2.69
CA ALA A 125 -12.50 -2.99 3.27
C ALA A 125 -12.32 -1.49 3.57
N LEU A 126 -11.13 -1.07 4.02
CA LEU A 126 -10.80 0.34 4.28
C LEU A 126 -10.12 1.03 3.08
N TYR A 127 -9.35 0.28 2.28
CA TYR A 127 -8.63 0.78 1.12
C TYR A 127 -9.06 0.04 -0.16
N PRO A 128 -10.29 0.27 -0.65
CA PRO A 128 -10.83 -0.47 -1.80
C PRO A 128 -10.16 -0.10 -3.13
N LEU A 129 -9.43 1.02 -3.18
CA LEU A 129 -8.75 1.54 -4.35
C LEU A 129 -7.25 1.69 -4.09
N SER A 130 -6.44 1.41 -5.11
CA SER A 130 -5.02 1.76 -5.15
C SER A 130 -4.73 2.59 -6.39
N THR A 131 -3.83 3.55 -6.28
CA THR A 131 -3.52 4.50 -7.36
C THR A 131 -2.05 4.41 -7.76
N LEU A 132 -1.78 4.48 -9.07
CA LEU A 132 -0.45 4.70 -9.62
C LEU A 132 -0.46 6.01 -10.40
N GLU A 133 0.45 6.91 -10.05
CA GLU A 133 0.69 8.16 -10.77
C GLU A 133 2.09 8.14 -11.40
N LEU A 134 2.16 8.40 -12.70
CA LEU A 134 3.42 8.51 -13.43
C LEU A 134 3.90 9.95 -13.36
N THR A 135 4.79 10.24 -12.41
CA THR A 135 5.29 11.59 -12.12
C THR A 135 6.58 11.95 -12.86
N GLY A 136 7.20 10.99 -13.55
CA GLY A 136 8.44 11.20 -14.30
C GLY A 136 8.66 10.10 -15.34
N ILE A 137 9.14 10.49 -16.51
CA ILE A 137 9.40 9.60 -17.64
C ILE A 137 10.87 9.78 -18.03
N GLU A 138 11.68 8.75 -17.77
CA GLU A 138 13.06 8.68 -18.23
C GLU A 138 13.13 7.93 -19.57
N LYS A 139 13.98 8.42 -20.48
CA LYS A 139 14.17 7.88 -21.83
C LYS A 139 15.52 7.20 -21.96
#